data_AF-A0A816EDH7-F1
#
_entry.id   AF-A0A816EDH7-F1
#
_cell.length_a   1.000
_cell.length_b   1.000
_cell.length_c   1.000
_cell.angle_alpha   90.00
_cell.angle_beta   90.00
_cell.angle_gamma   90.00
#
_symmetry.space_group_name_H-M   'P 1'
#
loop_
_entity.id
_entity.type
_entity.pdbx_description
1 polymer ?
#
loop_
_entity_poly.entity_id
_entity_poly.type
_entity_poly.pdbx_seq_one_letter_code
_entity_poly.pdbx_strand_id
1 'polypeptide(L)'
;MWNCFERLENDLPKTNNPVEGWNNAMNQFVGVAHPVIYKIIQDIKKEQHSTQILIEKFESGSLKLSRRAKYEKIDQKLQHLVTQYNIMSKAEYFKHLRILFSF
;
A
#
# COMPACT_ATOMS: atom_id res chain seq x y z
N MET A 1 -13.24 2.78 -4.49
CA MET A 1 -13.30 1.46 -3.82
C MET A 1 -14.37 1.55 -2.75
N TRP A 2 -15.39 0.68 -2.79
CA TRP A 2 -16.57 0.80 -1.91
C TRP A 2 -16.38 0.13 -0.53
N ASN A 3 -15.48 -0.85 -0.44
CA ASN A 3 -15.13 -1.57 0.79
C ASN A 3 -13.64 -1.99 0.72
N CYS A 4 -12.92 -1.92 1.84
CA CYS A 4 -11.51 -2.34 1.97
C CYS A 4 -11.31 -3.54 2.94
N PHE A 5 -12.38 -4.22 3.33
CA PHE A 5 -12.38 -5.35 4.28
C PHE A 5 -11.47 -6.49 3.82
N GLU A 6 -11.66 -6.98 2.60
CA GLU A 6 -10.84 -8.07 2.04
C GLU A 6 -9.35 -7.69 1.96
N ARG A 7 -9.05 -6.42 1.66
CA ARG A 7 -7.67 -5.91 1.66
C ARG A 7 -7.07 -5.91 3.05
N LEU A 8 -7.84 -5.52 4.06
CA LEU A 8 -7.39 -5.55 5.45
C LEU A 8 -7.10 -6.98 5.92
N GLU A 9 -7.96 -7.93 5.56
CA GLU A 9 -7.80 -9.36 5.87
C GLU A 9 -6.51 -9.93 5.26
N ASN A 10 -6.18 -9.53 4.02
CA ASN A 10 -5.00 -9.99 3.30
C ASN A 10 -3.72 -9.15 3.55
N ASP A 11 -3.71 -8.26 4.56
CA ASP A 11 -2.63 -7.26 4.82
C ASP A 11 -2.21 -6.45 3.57
N LEU A 12 -3.17 -6.11 2.72
CA LEU A 12 -2.95 -5.31 1.52
C LEU A 12 -3.17 -3.81 1.80
N PRO A 13 -2.54 -2.92 1.00
CA PRO A 13 -2.82 -1.49 1.05
C PRO A 13 -4.31 -1.19 0.87
N LYS A 14 -4.86 -0.39 1.78
CA LYS A 14 -6.29 0.01 1.80
C LYS A 14 -6.64 1.02 0.72
N THR A 15 -5.66 1.79 0.23
CA THR A 15 -5.82 2.75 -0.86
C THR A 15 -4.89 2.39 -2.02
N ASN A 16 -5.13 3.01 -3.17
CA ASN A 16 -4.30 2.92 -4.36
C ASN A 16 -3.13 3.93 -4.35
N ASN A 17 -2.86 4.64 -3.25
CA ASN A 17 -1.78 5.64 -3.17
C ASN A 17 -0.41 5.12 -3.67
N PRO A 18 0.01 3.87 -3.39
CA PRO A 18 1.27 3.37 -3.95
C PRO A 18 1.27 3.32 -5.48
N VAL A 19 0.15 2.93 -6.08
CA VAL A 19 -0.03 2.88 -7.54
C VAL A 19 -0.07 4.28 -8.13
N GLU A 20 -0.79 5.21 -7.49
CA GLU A 20 -0.80 6.62 -7.90
C GLU A 20 0.59 7.25 -7.80
N GLY A 21 1.32 6.95 -6.73
CA GLY A 21 2.70 7.37 -6.55
C GLY A 21 3.63 6.86 -7.65
N TRP A 22 3.51 5.56 -8.00
CA TRP A 22 4.26 4.98 -9.11
C TRP A 22 3.88 5.63 -10.45
N ASN A 23 2.58 5.79 -10.75
CA ASN A 23 2.12 6.46 -11.97
C ASN A 23 2.66 7.89 -12.08
N ASN A 24 2.65 8.65 -10.96
CA ASN A 24 3.19 10.00 -10.92
C ASN A 24 4.71 10.00 -11.18
N ALA A 25 5.46 9.11 -10.54
CA ALA A 25 6.90 8.96 -10.78
C ALA A 25 7.19 8.57 -12.24
N MET A 26 6.39 7.66 -12.82
CA MET A 26 6.52 7.27 -14.21
C MET A 26 6.22 8.39 -15.19
N ASN A 27 5.18 9.19 -14.94
CA ASN A 27 4.90 10.38 -15.74
C ASN A 27 6.07 11.37 -15.70
N GLN A 28 6.69 11.57 -14.53
CA GLN A 28 7.89 12.40 -14.40
C GLN A 28 9.10 11.80 -15.12
N PHE A 29 9.28 10.48 -15.03
CA PHE A 29 10.37 9.76 -15.68
C PHE A 29 10.30 9.81 -17.20
N VAL A 30 9.09 9.63 -17.77
CA VAL A 30 8.83 9.79 -19.20
C VAL A 30 9.01 11.25 -19.63
N GLY A 31 8.59 12.20 -18.78
CA GLY A 31 8.92 13.62 -18.91
C GLY A 31 8.24 14.36 -20.07
N VAL A 32 7.33 13.71 -20.80
CA VAL A 32 6.60 14.28 -21.94
C VAL A 32 5.13 13.87 -21.91
N ALA A 33 4.22 14.76 -22.31
CA ALA A 33 2.78 14.51 -22.25
C ALA A 33 2.30 13.50 -23.30
N HIS A 34 2.92 13.47 -24.48
CA HIS A 34 2.53 12.61 -25.61
C HIS A 34 3.76 11.92 -26.23
N PRO A 35 4.39 10.98 -25.51
CA PRO A 35 5.51 10.19 -26.04
C PRO A 35 5.06 9.30 -27.20
N VAL A 36 5.92 9.11 -28.19
CA VAL A 36 5.75 8.05 -29.18
C VAL A 36 5.86 6.68 -28.51
N ILE A 37 5.11 5.69 -29.00
CA ILE A 37 5.02 4.34 -28.40
C ILE A 37 6.41 3.73 -28.14
N TYR A 38 7.35 3.89 -29.07
CA TYR A 38 8.71 3.35 -28.91
C TYR A 38 9.44 3.92 -27.68
N LYS A 39 9.25 5.20 -27.37
CA LYS A 39 9.84 5.86 -26.20
C LYS A 39 9.25 5.30 -24.90
N ILE A 40 7.92 5.10 -24.87
CA ILE A 40 7.24 4.44 -23.75
C ILE A 40 7.81 3.05 -23.48
N ILE A 41 7.98 2.24 -24.53
CA ILE A 41 8.53 0.88 -24.40
C ILE A 41 9.95 0.91 -23.81
N GLN A 42 10.79 1.83 -24.26
CA GLN A 42 12.14 1.99 -23.71
C GLN A 42 12.12 2.38 -22.24
N ASP A 43 11.23 3.31 -21.86
CA ASP A 43 11.14 3.80 -20.49
C ASP A 43 10.56 2.73 -19.54
N ILE A 44 9.57 1.96 -19.99
CA ILE A 44 9.07 0.78 -19.24
C ILE A 44 10.19 -0.26 -19.03
N LYS A 45 11.02 -0.54 -20.05
CA LYS A 45 12.14 -1.47 -19.88
C LYS A 45 13.15 -1.01 -18.84
N LYS A 46 13.41 0.30 -18.76
CA LYS A 46 14.32 0.89 -17.76
C LYS A 46 13.73 0.82 -16.35
N GLU A 47 12.44 1.11 -16.21
CA GLU A 47 11.74 0.96 -14.93
C GLU A 47 11.80 -0.50 -14.46
N GLN A 48 11.46 -1.45 -15.35
CA GLN A 48 11.48 -2.88 -15.02
C GLN A 48 12.85 -3.34 -14.54
N HIS A 49 13.92 -2.90 -15.20
CA HIS A 49 15.29 -3.21 -14.79
C HIS A 49 15.62 -2.62 -13.40
N SER A 50 15.19 -1.38 -13.14
CA SER A 50 15.40 -0.73 -11.84
C SER A 50 14.63 -1.45 -10.73
N THR A 51 13.40 -1.87 -11.02
CA THR A 51 12.55 -2.64 -10.11
C THR A 51 13.14 -4.01 -9.82
N GLN A 52 13.70 -4.69 -10.82
CA GLN A 52 14.40 -5.96 -10.63
C GLN A 52 15.58 -5.83 -9.65
N ILE A 53 16.41 -4.79 -9.81
CA ILE A 53 17.52 -4.51 -8.88
C ILE A 53 16.99 -4.25 -7.45
N LEU A 54 15.86 -3.56 -7.32
CA LEU A 54 15.24 -3.30 -6.02
C LEU A 54 14.78 -4.61 -5.33
N ILE A 55 14.18 -5.51 -6.11
CA ILE A 55 13.74 -6.83 -5.65
C ILE A 55 14.96 -7.64 -5.18
N GLU A 56 16.02 -7.72 -5.98
CA GLU A 56 17.26 -8.44 -5.62
C GLU A 56 17.90 -7.90 -4.33
N LYS A 57 17.91 -6.56 -4.17
CA LYS A 57 18.39 -5.93 -2.93
C LYS A 57 17.51 -6.27 -1.72
N PHE A 58 16.21 -6.35 -1.90
CA PHE A 58 15.28 -6.76 -0.85
C PHE A 58 15.47 -8.23 -0.47
N GLU A 59 15.55 -9.12 -1.46
CA GLU A 59 15.74 -10.56 -1.26
C GLU A 59 17.09 -10.89 -0.63
N SER A 60 18.17 -10.18 -1.00
CA SER A 60 19.49 -10.29 -0.37
C SER A 60 19.55 -9.70 1.05
N GLY A 61 18.48 -9.07 1.53
CA GLY A 61 18.44 -8.40 2.83
C GLY A 61 19.21 -7.08 2.90
N SER A 62 19.83 -6.65 1.79
CA SER A 62 20.57 -5.38 1.67
C SER A 62 19.65 -4.16 1.74
N LEU A 63 18.36 -4.35 1.44
CA LEU A 63 17.31 -3.35 1.54
C LEU A 63 16.23 -3.80 2.53
N LYS A 64 15.87 -2.93 3.47
CA LYS A 64 14.67 -3.08 4.31
C LYS A 64 13.66 -2.00 3.97
N LEU A 65 12.54 -2.41 3.39
CA LEU A 65 11.38 -1.54 3.23
C LEU A 65 10.66 -1.47 4.59
N SER A 66 10.58 -0.28 5.18
CA SER A 66 9.82 -0.07 6.42
C SER A 66 8.60 0.80 6.16
N ARG A 67 7.44 0.39 6.68
CA ARG A 67 6.29 1.29 6.79
C ARG A 67 6.47 2.11 8.06
N ARG A 68 5.83 3.28 8.14
CA ARG A 68 5.85 4.06 9.37
C ARG A 68 5.16 3.27 10.47
N ALA A 69 5.85 3.04 11.59
CA ALA A 69 5.35 2.24 12.72
C ALA A 69 3.96 2.67 13.24
N LYS A 70 3.61 3.96 13.12
CA LYS A 70 2.26 4.45 13.45
C LYS A 70 1.18 3.73 12.65
N TYR A 71 1.36 3.58 11.34
CA TYR A 71 0.36 2.97 10.46
C TYR A 71 0.31 1.46 10.63
N GLU A 72 1.45 0.80 10.85
CA GLU A 72 1.48 -0.63 11.18
C GLU A 72 0.69 -0.95 12.45
N LYS A 73 0.86 -0.13 13.50
CA LYS A 73 0.10 -0.30 14.76
C LYS A 73 -1.41 -0.09 14.56
N ILE A 74 -1.80 0.87 13.72
CA ILE A 74 -3.22 1.10 13.41
C ILE A 74 -3.79 -0.10 12.66
N ASP A 75 -3.07 -0.61 11.66
CA ASP A 75 -3.49 -1.76 10.86
C ASP A 75 -3.66 -3.01 11.70
N GLN A 76 -2.71 -3.30 12.60
CA GLN A 76 -2.81 -4.41 13.55
C GLN A 76 -4.03 -4.30 14.47
N LYS A 77 -4.30 -3.10 15.02
CA LYS A 77 -5.47 -2.87 15.85
C LYS A 77 -6.77 -3.05 15.07
N LEU A 78 -6.80 -2.58 13.83
CA LEU A 78 -7.96 -2.68 12.96
C LEU A 78 -8.24 -4.14 12.55
N GLN A 79 -7.21 -4.91 12.20
CA GLN A 79 -7.31 -6.35 11.95
C GLN A 79 -7.86 -7.08 13.17
N HIS A 80 -7.29 -6.83 14.35
CA HIS A 80 -7.75 -7.43 15.60
C HIS A 80 -9.23 -7.11 15.87
N LEU A 81 -9.63 -5.84 15.74
CA LEU A 81 -11.01 -5.41 15.95
C LEU A 81 -11.97 -6.15 15.02
N VAL A 82 -11.62 -6.27 13.74
CA VAL A 82 -12.43 -6.97 12.73
C VAL A 82 -12.58 -8.45 13.06
N THR A 83 -11.52 -9.15 13.47
CA THR A 83 -11.60 -10.56 13.87
C THR A 83 -12.52 -10.78 15.08
N GLN A 84 -12.62 -9.80 15.98
CA GLN A 84 -13.46 -9.90 17.19
C GLN A 84 -14.93 -9.54 16.96
N TYR A 85 -15.34 -9.19 15.73
CA TYR A 85 -16.69 -8.68 15.44
C TYR A 85 -17.82 -9.62 15.90
N ASN A 86 -17.68 -10.94 15.69
CA ASN A 86 -18.70 -11.92 16.07
C ASN A 86 -18.63 -12.36 17.55
N ILE A 87 -17.56 -11.98 18.26
CA ILE A 87 -17.29 -12.40 19.64
C ILE A 87 -17.74 -11.31 20.62
N MET A 88 -17.60 -10.06 20.22
CA MET A 88 -17.80 -8.89 21.07
C MET A 88 -19.24 -8.37 20.98
N SER A 89 -19.74 -7.77 22.06
CA SER A 89 -21.01 -7.05 21.98
C SER A 89 -20.89 -5.83 21.05
N LYS A 90 -21.97 -5.45 20.37
CA LYS A 90 -21.97 -4.27 19.48
C LYS A 90 -21.52 -2.99 20.20
N ALA A 91 -21.90 -2.84 21.47
CA ALA A 91 -21.53 -1.68 22.27
C ALA A 91 -20.01 -1.59 22.51
N GLU A 92 -19.38 -2.70 22.87
CA GLU A 92 -17.93 -2.77 23.04
C GLU A 92 -17.18 -2.58 21.71
N TYR A 93 -17.70 -3.15 20.62
CA TYR A 93 -17.13 -3.01 19.29
C TYR A 93 -17.09 -1.53 18.87
N PHE A 94 -18.20 -0.81 18.99
CA PHE A 94 -18.26 0.61 18.66
C PHE A 94 -17.39 1.47 19.59
N LYS A 95 -17.22 1.09 20.86
CA LYS A 95 -16.30 1.76 21.78
C LYS A 95 -14.85 1.65 21.29
N HIS A 96 -14.42 0.46 20.87
CA HIS A 96 -13.06 0.26 20.34
C HIS A 96 -12.86 0.96 18.99
N LEU A 97 -13.87 0.93 18.12
CA LEU A 97 -13.84 1.65 16.85
C LEU A 97 -13.69 3.16 17.06
N ARG A 98 -14.42 3.74 18.02
CA ARG A 98 -14.28 5.15 18.39
C ARG A 98 -12.87 5.50 18.84
N ILE A 99 -12.24 4.68 19.69
CA ILE A 99 -10.87 4.92 20.18
C ILE A 99 -9.85 4.88 19.04
N LEU A 100 -10.08 4.05 18.03
CA LEU A 100 -9.18 3.90 16.90
C LEU A 100 -9.20 5.11 15.95
N PHE A 101 -10.35 5.78 15.81
CA PHE A 101 -10.56 6.92 14.91
C PHE A 101 -10.70 8.28 15.61
N SER A 102 -10.63 8.33 16.94
CA SER A 102 -10.57 9.60 17.68
C SER A 102 -9.20 10.25 17.43
N PHE A 103 -9.21 11.33 16.66
CA PHE A 103 -8.08 12.24 16.45
C PHE A 103 -7.91 13.19 17.62
#